data_AF-A0A7S1GRC8-F1
#
_entry.id   AF-A0A7S1GRC8-F1
#
_cell.length_a   1.000
_cell.length_b   1.000
_cell.length_c   1.000
_cell.angle_alpha   90.00
_cell.angle_beta   90.00
_cell.angle_gamma   90.00
#
_symmetry.space_group_name_H-M   'P 1'
#
loop_
_entity.id
_entity.type
_entity.pdbx_description
1 polymer ?
#
loop_
_entity_poly.entity_id
_entity_poly.type
_entity_poly.pdbx_seq_one_letter_code
_entity_poly.pdbx_strand_id
1 'polypeptide(L)'
;SLENIDYSICTLEFETRREPYYWILWALDMYRPKVYEMSRLNIQYTVLSKRRLLKLVNHKYVRGWNDPRMPTISGLRRRGYTKDIINNFCNDVGATKAMNVVEMAKLYQSARMTLSDTSRRCMAALDPIEIVITNFEDEAAKAETMSFEVQNSPTDESMGSHMVTMTDVIYIDSSDFRMKDSSQYYGLAPNKAVGLKYHGGNLVCDEVIEKDGKVTLLKCHLDSSEGRPKPKTYLSWVPKDGIRCEVRVYDHLFTVPEPTAQWEDELNPTSEVVHPSAIVDPSIREHVDAKDVDVWKSNIGFQFERMGYFCVDIDTTFSAQTGEGKLVFNRTVSLKEEVFKKELSEDEVAAIEARKLQAKKDLAAKEVRMQIAPENLFKEAEEYKGKYSKFNEKTGVPTHDAEGAELTKSAMKKLEKEKQKHIKLQMKWKKNQNK
;
A
#
# COMPACT_ATOMS: atom_id res chain seq x y z
N SER A 1 17.59 24.11 39.82
CA SER A 1 18.43 25.11 40.51
C SER A 1 19.77 24.52 40.90
N LEU A 2 19.82 23.48 41.74
CA LEU A 2 21.07 22.80 42.13
C LEU A 2 21.93 22.32 40.95
N GLU A 3 21.29 21.82 39.89
CA GLU A 3 21.97 21.38 38.65
C GLU A 3 22.25 22.51 37.64
N ASN A 4 21.97 23.78 37.99
CA ASN A 4 22.17 24.94 37.12
C ASN A 4 21.50 24.84 35.73
N ILE A 5 20.32 24.23 35.66
CA ILE A 5 19.52 24.12 34.43
C ILE A 5 19.10 25.51 33.93
N ASP A 6 19.47 25.89 32.70
CA ASP A 6 19.03 27.14 32.07
C ASP A 6 17.55 27.09 31.65
N TYR A 7 17.18 25.99 30.99
CA TYR A 7 15.87 25.76 30.37
C TYR A 7 15.25 24.47 30.88
N SER A 8 14.26 24.60 31.77
CA SER A 8 13.48 23.46 32.25
C SER A 8 12.27 23.27 31.36
N ILE A 9 12.31 22.27 30.48
CA ILE A 9 11.26 22.03 29.50
C ILE A 9 10.37 20.87 29.98
N CYS A 10 9.07 21.12 30.09
CA CYS A 10 8.08 20.13 30.54
C CYS A 10 6.82 20.15 29.66
N THR A 11 5.81 19.35 30.01
CA THR A 11 4.55 19.32 29.27
C THR A 11 3.51 20.27 29.87
N LEU A 12 2.50 20.65 29.08
CA LEU A 12 1.44 21.61 29.48
C LEU A 12 0.67 21.21 30.74
N GLU A 13 0.62 19.92 31.09
CA GLU A 13 0.01 19.45 32.35
C GLU A 13 0.65 20.09 33.60
N PHE A 14 1.88 20.61 33.49
CA PHE A 14 2.61 21.26 34.56
C PHE A 14 2.57 22.79 34.52
N GLU A 15 1.85 23.42 33.58
CA GLU A 15 1.80 24.87 33.46
C GLU A 15 1.29 25.54 34.76
N THR A 16 0.25 24.97 35.38
CA THR A 16 -0.28 25.45 36.67
C THR A 16 0.68 25.22 37.85
N ARG A 17 1.70 24.37 37.68
CA ARG A 17 2.74 24.10 38.69
C ARG A 17 3.92 25.07 38.61
N ARG A 18 3.98 25.90 37.57
CA ARG A 18 5.07 26.86 37.36
C ARG A 18 5.14 27.89 38.50
N GLU A 19 4.00 28.45 38.91
CA GLU A 19 3.95 29.43 40.01
C GLU A 19 4.40 28.83 41.35
N PRO A 20 3.89 27.65 41.79
CA PRO A 20 4.44 26.95 42.94
C PRO A 20 5.94 26.64 42.83
N TYR A 21 6.42 26.21 41.66
CA TYR A 21 7.85 25.93 41.42
C TYR A 21 8.70 27.19 41.62
N TYR A 22 8.27 28.32 41.09
CA TYR A 22 8.95 29.61 41.26
C TYR A 22 8.85 30.15 42.68
N TRP A 23 7.74 29.94 43.37
CA TRP A 23 7.58 30.34 44.76
C TRP A 23 8.57 29.62 45.67
N ILE A 24 8.77 28.30 45.49
CA ILE A 24 9.76 27.53 46.27
C ILE A 24 11.17 28.07 46.05
N LEU A 25 11.54 28.34 44.80
CA LEU A 25 12.87 28.87 44.46
C LEU A 25 13.10 30.27 45.04
N TRP A 26 12.07 31.11 45.01
CA TRP A 26 12.12 32.43 45.65
C TRP A 26 12.24 32.33 47.17
N ALA A 27 11.45 31.47 47.81
CA ALA A 27 11.44 31.30 49.27
C ALA A 27 12.77 30.76 49.81
N LEU A 28 13.50 29.99 49.00
CA LEU A 28 14.82 29.45 49.34
C LEU A 28 15.98 30.32 48.86
N ASP A 29 15.71 31.49 48.28
CA ASP A 29 16.71 32.39 47.66
C ASP A 29 17.64 31.67 46.66
N MET A 30 17.04 30.86 45.78
CA MET A 30 17.74 30.00 44.83
C MET A 30 17.65 30.51 43.40
N TYR A 31 18.65 30.16 42.57
CA TYR A 31 18.62 30.41 41.13
C TYR A 31 17.33 29.87 40.50
N ARG A 32 16.72 30.67 39.61
CA ARG A 32 15.44 30.41 38.96
C ARG A 32 15.62 30.06 37.46
N PRO A 33 15.66 28.75 37.11
CA PRO A 33 15.60 28.30 35.72
C PRO A 33 14.41 28.85 34.97
N LYS A 34 14.54 29.08 33.66
CA LYS A 34 13.39 29.42 32.80
C LYS A 34 12.60 28.14 32.50
N VAL A 35 11.32 28.13 32.85
CA VAL A 35 10.41 27.01 32.55
C VAL A 35 9.66 27.26 31.25
N TYR A 36 9.65 26.26 30.37
CA TYR A 36 8.89 26.25 29.11
C TYR A 36 8.07 24.97 29.01
N GLU A 37 6.81 25.10 28.60
CA GLU A 37 5.92 23.97 28.38
C GLU A 37 5.69 23.73 26.90
N MET A 38 5.57 22.46 26.54
CA MET A 38 5.12 21.99 25.24
C MET A 38 3.91 21.06 25.38
N SER A 39 3.12 20.91 24.33
CA SER A 39 2.09 19.87 24.29
C SER A 39 2.74 18.49 24.28
N ARG A 40 2.06 17.53 24.92
CA ARG A 40 2.46 16.12 24.86
C ARG A 40 2.27 15.59 23.44
N LEU A 41 3.11 14.64 23.05
CA LEU A 41 2.86 13.82 21.86
C LEU A 41 1.70 12.86 22.15
N ASN A 42 0.66 12.92 21.31
CA ASN A 42 -0.37 11.89 21.23
C ASN A 42 -0.39 11.38 19.78
N ILE A 43 -0.49 10.06 19.60
CA ILE A 43 -0.50 9.43 18.28
C ILE A 43 -1.80 8.64 18.15
N GLN A 44 -2.38 8.64 16.96
CA GLN A 44 -3.58 7.85 16.67
C GLN A 44 -3.35 6.33 16.83
N TYR A 45 -4.42 5.58 17.04
CA TYR A 45 -4.46 4.12 17.13
C TYR A 45 -3.57 3.52 18.22
N THR A 46 -3.26 4.29 19.26
CA THR A 46 -2.42 3.85 20.37
C THR A 46 -2.85 4.49 21.70
N VAL A 47 -2.31 3.98 22.80
CA VAL A 47 -2.52 4.52 24.15
C VAL A 47 -1.18 4.78 24.83
N LEU A 48 -0.99 5.97 25.37
CA LEU A 48 0.25 6.35 26.08
C LEU A 48 0.11 6.32 27.61
N SER A 49 -1.09 6.04 28.12
CA SER A 49 -1.34 5.94 29.56
C SER A 49 -0.67 4.70 30.14
N LYS A 50 0.25 4.88 31.10
CA LYS A 50 0.91 3.77 31.81
C LYS A 50 -0.09 2.78 32.41
N ARG A 51 -1.23 3.25 32.93
CA ARG A 51 -2.29 2.40 33.47
C ARG A 51 -2.91 1.49 32.39
N ARG A 52 -3.15 2.01 31.19
CA ARG A 52 -3.69 1.22 30.06
C ARG A 52 -2.64 0.26 29.50
N LEU A 53 -1.40 0.72 29.33
CA LEU A 53 -0.28 -0.13 28.88
C LEU A 53 -0.02 -1.29 29.85
N LEU A 54 -0.11 -1.06 31.16
CA LEU A 54 0.03 -2.12 32.15
C LEU A 54 -1.10 -3.15 32.04
N LYS A 55 -2.35 -2.72 31.80
CA LYS A 55 -3.47 -3.63 31.53
C LYS A 55 -3.23 -4.47 30.28
N LEU A 56 -2.77 -3.86 29.17
CA LEU A 56 -2.43 -4.57 27.93
C LEU A 56 -1.46 -5.74 28.20
N VAL A 57 -0.42 -5.50 28.99
CA VAL A 57 0.59 -6.50 29.33
C VAL A 57 0.07 -7.54 30.32
N ASN A 58 -0.59 -7.12 31.40
CA ASN A 58 -1.04 -8.02 32.46
C ASN A 58 -2.14 -8.97 31.98
N HIS A 59 -3.04 -8.49 31.12
CA HIS A 59 -4.14 -9.28 30.55
C HIS A 59 -3.74 -10.01 29.25
N LYS A 60 -2.45 -9.97 28.86
CA LYS A 60 -1.91 -10.70 27.70
C LYS A 60 -2.54 -10.34 26.35
N TYR A 61 -3.06 -9.12 26.20
CA TYR A 61 -3.44 -8.57 24.90
C TYR A 61 -2.23 -8.34 23.97
N VAL A 62 -1.05 -8.18 24.58
CA VAL A 62 0.24 -8.09 23.91
C VAL A 62 1.23 -9.06 24.56
N ARG A 63 2.31 -9.40 23.85
CA ARG A 63 3.36 -10.33 24.31
C ARG A 63 4.10 -9.82 25.54
N GLY A 64 4.23 -8.50 25.68
CA GLY A 64 4.92 -7.84 26.79
C GLY A 64 5.19 -6.35 26.51
N TRP A 65 6.06 -5.74 27.33
CA TRP A 65 6.43 -4.33 27.18
C TRP A 65 7.23 -4.02 25.91
N ASN A 66 7.90 -5.02 25.35
CA ASN A 66 8.64 -4.92 24.10
C ASN A 66 7.87 -5.50 22.90
N ASP A 67 6.55 -5.74 23.01
CA ASP A 67 5.74 -6.17 21.87
C ASP A 67 5.80 -5.13 20.74
N PRO A 68 6.00 -5.54 19.47
CA PRO A 68 6.08 -4.62 18.32
C PRO A 68 4.88 -3.69 18.11
N ARG A 69 3.69 -4.04 18.65
CA ARG A 69 2.49 -3.20 18.59
C ARG A 69 2.46 -2.12 19.68
N MET A 70 3.31 -2.24 20.70
CA MET A 70 3.34 -1.29 21.82
C MET A 70 4.06 0.01 21.43
N PRO A 71 3.57 1.18 21.89
CA PRO A 71 4.20 2.48 21.63
C PRO A 71 5.45 2.74 22.49
N THR A 72 5.99 1.70 23.14
CA THR A 72 7.22 1.82 23.92
C THR A 72 8.42 1.87 22.98
N ILE A 73 9.49 2.55 23.40
CA ILE A 73 10.74 2.57 22.63
C ILE A 73 11.29 1.15 22.40
N SER A 74 11.14 0.26 23.39
CA SER A 74 11.51 -1.15 23.24
C SER A 74 10.64 -1.90 22.23
N GLY A 75 9.33 -1.64 22.18
CA GLY A 75 8.41 -2.22 21.21
C GLY A 75 8.68 -1.73 19.80
N LEU A 76 8.80 -0.41 19.62
CA LEU A 76 9.16 0.21 18.35
C LEU A 76 10.50 -0.30 17.84
N ARG A 77 11.51 -0.41 18.71
CA ARG A 77 12.81 -0.99 18.32
C ARG A 77 12.68 -2.42 17.84
N ARG A 78 11.99 -3.28 18.61
CA ARG A 78 11.76 -4.69 18.24
C ARG A 78 10.95 -4.81 16.94
N ARG A 79 10.08 -3.85 16.65
CA ARG A 79 9.36 -3.74 15.38
C ARG A 79 10.26 -3.35 14.21
N GLY A 80 11.49 -2.87 14.45
CA GLY A 80 12.43 -2.44 13.42
C GLY A 80 12.55 -0.93 13.25
N TYR A 81 12.00 -0.12 14.17
CA TYR A 81 12.21 1.34 14.14
C TYR A 81 13.62 1.68 14.64
N THR A 82 14.36 2.41 13.80
CA THR A 82 15.69 2.92 14.13
C THR A 82 15.58 4.27 14.86
N LYS A 83 16.69 4.68 15.50
CA LYS A 83 16.79 6.01 16.11
C LYS A 83 16.52 7.12 15.09
N ASP A 84 16.95 6.95 13.85
CA ASP A 84 16.83 7.96 12.80
C ASP A 84 15.37 8.13 12.39
N ILE A 85 14.60 7.03 12.30
CA ILE A 85 13.15 7.10 12.04
C ILE A 85 12.44 7.88 13.15
N ILE A 86 12.73 7.58 14.42
CA ILE A 86 12.08 8.23 15.56
C ILE A 86 12.47 9.71 15.62
N ASN A 87 13.75 10.04 15.43
CA ASN A 87 14.22 11.43 15.45
C ASN A 87 13.62 12.23 14.29
N ASN A 88 13.56 11.66 13.08
CA ASN A 88 12.94 12.31 11.92
C ASN A 88 11.44 12.55 12.15
N PHE A 89 10.73 11.58 12.74
CA PHE A 89 9.33 11.73 13.10
C PHE A 89 9.14 12.85 14.14
N CYS A 90 9.94 12.88 15.22
CA CYS A 90 9.87 13.95 16.22
C CYS A 90 10.15 15.33 15.61
N ASN A 91 11.10 15.43 14.67
CA ASN A 91 11.41 16.67 13.96
C ASN A 91 10.26 17.13 13.05
N ASP A 92 9.60 16.21 12.35
CA ASP A 92 8.44 16.51 11.48
C ASP A 92 7.20 16.94 12.28
N VAL A 93 6.95 16.31 13.43
CA VAL A 93 5.85 16.72 14.32
C VAL A 93 6.09 18.10 14.93
N GLY A 94 7.34 18.36 15.32
CA GLY A 94 7.74 19.60 15.97
C GLY A 94 7.25 19.72 17.43
N ALA A 95 7.69 20.78 18.10
CA ALA A 95 7.29 21.10 19.47
C ALA A 95 6.46 22.39 19.48
N THR A 96 5.20 22.30 19.93
CA THR A 96 4.29 23.45 20.02
C THR A 96 3.57 23.46 21.37
N LYS A 97 2.82 24.53 21.67
CA LYS A 97 1.88 24.55 22.80
C LYS A 97 0.46 24.10 22.41
N ALA A 98 0.20 23.82 21.14
CA ALA A 98 -1.10 23.38 20.69
C ALA A 98 -1.25 21.87 20.95
N MET A 99 -2.33 21.48 21.63
CA MET A 99 -2.68 20.07 21.77
C MET A 99 -3.11 19.53 20.41
N ASN A 100 -2.46 18.46 19.95
CA ASN A 100 -2.79 17.80 18.70
C ASN A 100 -2.63 16.29 18.83
N VAL A 101 -3.40 15.54 18.05
CA VAL A 101 -3.26 14.10 17.89
C VAL A 101 -2.62 13.84 16.53
N VAL A 102 -1.41 13.30 16.55
CA VAL A 102 -0.61 13.05 15.36
C VAL A 102 -1.10 11.78 14.66
N GLU A 103 -1.29 11.87 13.35
CA GLU A 103 -1.64 10.71 12.52
C GLU A 103 -0.52 9.67 12.50
N MET A 104 -0.88 8.40 12.70
CA MET A 104 0.07 7.29 12.66
C MET A 104 0.75 7.16 11.28
N ALA A 105 0.07 7.61 10.23
CA ALA A 105 0.59 7.65 8.87
C ALA A 105 1.92 8.43 8.76
N LYS A 106 2.12 9.49 9.55
CA LYS A 106 3.39 10.23 9.59
C LYS A 106 4.56 9.39 10.08
N LEU A 107 4.35 8.62 11.15
CA LEU A 107 5.36 7.70 11.66
C LEU A 107 5.71 6.61 10.63
N TYR A 108 4.69 6.06 9.96
CA TYR A 108 4.87 5.09 8.87
C TYR A 108 5.59 5.70 7.67
N GLN A 109 5.36 6.97 7.36
CA GLN A 109 6.07 7.68 6.29
C GLN A 109 7.54 7.87 6.64
N SER A 110 7.87 8.35 7.85
CA SER A 110 9.26 8.46 8.32
C SER A 110 9.98 7.12 8.24
N ALA A 111 9.31 6.03 8.64
CA ALA A 111 9.86 4.68 8.53
C ALA A 111 10.13 4.28 7.07
N ARG A 112 9.16 4.47 6.17
CA ARG A 112 9.31 4.13 4.75
C ARG A 112 10.45 4.89 4.07
N MET A 113 10.60 6.18 4.34
CA MET A 113 11.66 7.00 3.75
C MET A 113 13.04 6.49 4.19
N THR A 114 13.27 6.32 5.50
CA THR A 114 14.57 5.84 5.99
C THR A 114 14.86 4.41 5.55
N LEU A 115 13.87 3.51 5.56
CA LEU A 115 14.07 2.11 5.20
C LEU A 115 14.21 1.90 3.69
N SER A 116 13.65 2.79 2.86
CA SER A 116 13.87 2.78 1.41
C SER A 116 15.36 2.88 1.04
N ASP A 117 16.11 3.66 1.80
CA ASP A 117 17.52 3.96 1.48
C ASP A 117 18.49 2.97 2.16
N THR A 118 18.03 2.28 3.22
CA THR A 118 18.90 1.47 4.09
C THR A 118 18.63 -0.03 4.02
N SER A 119 17.50 -0.45 3.46
CA SER A 119 17.11 -1.86 3.45
C SER A 119 17.53 -2.56 2.17
N ARG A 120 18.13 -3.74 2.34
CA ARG A 120 18.43 -4.64 1.22
C ARG A 120 17.16 -5.28 0.69
N ARG A 121 17.00 -5.34 -0.63
CA ARG A 121 15.91 -6.05 -1.30
C ARG A 121 16.10 -7.56 -1.25
N CYS A 122 15.01 -8.27 -0.99
CA CYS A 122 14.97 -9.72 -0.92
C CYS A 122 13.59 -10.20 -1.39
N MET A 123 13.54 -11.33 -2.09
CA MET A 123 12.26 -11.94 -2.46
C MET A 123 11.74 -12.81 -1.32
N ALA A 124 10.42 -12.80 -1.13
CA ALA A 124 9.75 -13.59 -0.10
C ALA A 124 8.35 -13.99 -0.57
N ALA A 125 7.82 -15.05 0.03
CA ALA A 125 6.44 -15.49 -0.06
C ALA A 125 5.93 -15.75 1.37
N LEU A 126 4.96 -14.97 1.86
CA LEU A 126 4.43 -15.09 3.22
C LEU A 126 3.53 -16.32 3.32
N ASP A 127 2.63 -16.45 2.35
CA ASP A 127 1.76 -17.61 2.19
C ASP A 127 2.11 -18.32 0.87
N PRO A 128 3.16 -19.16 0.85
CA PRO A 128 3.70 -19.70 -0.40
C PRO A 128 2.72 -20.66 -1.09
N ILE A 129 2.55 -20.48 -2.40
CA ILE A 129 1.99 -21.48 -3.32
C ILE A 129 3.16 -22.07 -4.10
N GLU A 130 3.25 -23.40 -4.12
CA GLU A 130 4.25 -24.12 -4.92
C GLU A 130 3.89 -24.05 -6.40
N ILE A 131 4.90 -23.81 -7.24
CA ILE A 131 4.79 -23.82 -8.69
C ILE A 131 5.83 -24.78 -9.25
N VAL A 132 5.39 -25.74 -10.05
CA VAL A 132 6.26 -26.60 -10.86
C VAL A 132 6.33 -26.04 -12.27
N ILE A 133 7.54 -25.70 -12.72
CA ILE A 133 7.81 -25.24 -14.08
C ILE A 133 7.99 -26.47 -14.98
N THR A 134 7.01 -26.75 -15.82
CA THR A 134 6.92 -27.99 -16.61
C THR A 134 7.97 -28.07 -17.72
N ASN A 135 8.42 -26.94 -18.25
CA ASN A 135 9.42 -26.83 -19.31
C ASN A 135 10.78 -26.31 -18.80
N PHE A 136 11.09 -26.50 -17.51
CA PHE A 136 12.31 -25.93 -16.91
C PHE A 136 13.59 -26.38 -17.60
N GLU A 137 13.72 -27.68 -17.90
CA GLU A 137 14.92 -28.23 -18.56
C GLU A 137 15.14 -27.61 -19.95
N ASP A 138 14.08 -27.44 -20.73
CA ASP A 138 14.14 -26.83 -22.06
C ASP A 138 14.54 -25.36 -21.99
N GLU A 139 14.04 -24.62 -21.01
CA GLU A 139 14.38 -23.21 -20.82
C GLU A 139 15.80 -23.03 -20.27
N ALA A 140 16.21 -23.87 -19.32
CA ALA A 140 17.57 -23.89 -18.80
C ALA A 140 18.60 -24.25 -19.88
N ALA A 141 18.23 -25.10 -20.86
CA ALA A 141 19.08 -25.45 -21.99
C ALA A 141 19.22 -24.31 -23.03
N LYS A 142 18.23 -23.41 -23.12
CA LYS A 142 18.26 -22.25 -24.02
C LYS A 142 18.91 -21.02 -23.37
N ALA A 143 18.84 -20.92 -22.04
CA ALA A 143 19.40 -19.80 -21.28
C ALA A 143 20.91 -19.96 -21.05
N GLU A 144 21.63 -18.83 -20.99
CA GLU A 144 23.05 -18.83 -20.61
C GLU A 144 23.23 -19.19 -19.12
N THR A 145 22.28 -18.78 -18.28
CA THR A 145 22.26 -19.07 -16.84
C THR A 145 20.83 -18.97 -16.30
N MET A 146 20.52 -19.79 -15.29
CA MET A 146 19.31 -19.68 -14.46
C MET A 146 19.59 -18.97 -13.13
N SER A 147 20.76 -18.35 -12.98
CA SER A 147 21.11 -17.53 -11.83
C SER A 147 21.04 -16.05 -12.21
N PHE A 148 20.21 -15.30 -11.48
CA PHE A 148 19.93 -13.91 -11.78
C PHE A 148 20.51 -12.99 -10.73
N GLU A 149 21.11 -11.90 -11.19
CA GLU A 149 21.63 -10.86 -10.31
C GLU A 149 20.50 -9.95 -9.82
N VAL A 150 20.37 -9.85 -8.50
CA VAL A 150 19.40 -9.02 -7.80
C VAL A 150 20.12 -7.88 -7.09
N GLN A 151 19.86 -6.66 -7.55
CA GLN A 151 20.41 -5.45 -6.92
C GLN A 151 19.84 -5.28 -5.50
N ASN A 152 20.73 -5.09 -4.51
CA ASN A 152 20.35 -4.94 -3.11
C ASN A 152 19.59 -3.62 -2.87
N SER A 153 19.89 -2.59 -3.65
CA SER A 153 19.14 -1.33 -3.68
C SER A 153 18.94 -0.87 -5.12
N PRO A 154 17.76 -0.32 -5.47
CA PRO A 154 17.51 0.24 -6.80
C PRO A 154 18.20 1.58 -7.03
N THR A 155 18.59 2.27 -5.96
CA THR A 155 19.04 3.67 -5.97
C THR A 155 20.45 3.83 -5.46
N ASP A 156 21.05 2.77 -4.90
CA ASP A 156 22.40 2.77 -4.36
C ASP A 156 23.17 1.52 -4.82
N GLU A 157 24.00 1.70 -5.84
CA GLU A 157 24.87 0.66 -6.39
C GLU A 157 25.94 0.20 -5.38
N SER A 158 26.28 1.03 -4.38
CA SER A 158 27.30 0.68 -3.38
C SER A 158 26.85 -0.43 -2.42
N MET A 159 25.53 -0.67 -2.31
CA MET A 159 24.97 -1.82 -1.58
C MET A 159 25.19 -3.15 -2.30
N GLY A 160 25.68 -3.12 -3.54
CA GLY A 160 25.97 -4.31 -4.35
C GLY A 160 24.74 -5.11 -4.75
N SER A 161 24.97 -6.36 -5.09
CA SER A 161 23.96 -7.31 -5.57
C SER A 161 24.17 -8.69 -4.95
N HIS A 162 23.21 -9.58 -5.20
CA HIS A 162 23.29 -10.99 -4.85
C HIS A 162 22.74 -11.84 -5.99
N MET A 163 23.13 -13.11 -6.04
CA MET A 163 22.62 -14.05 -7.03
C MET A 163 21.46 -14.86 -6.48
N VAL A 164 20.43 -15.06 -7.31
CA VAL A 164 19.30 -15.96 -7.02
C VAL A 164 19.15 -16.96 -8.15
N THR A 165 19.27 -18.25 -7.84
CA THR A 165 19.18 -19.34 -8.82
C THR A 165 17.75 -19.87 -8.90
N MET A 166 17.14 -19.80 -10.08
CA MET A 166 15.83 -20.39 -10.33
C MET A 166 15.95 -21.91 -10.43
N THR A 167 14.96 -22.60 -9.85
CA THR A 167 14.83 -24.05 -9.85
C THR A 167 13.56 -24.48 -10.59
N ASP A 168 13.45 -25.77 -10.88
CA ASP A 168 12.25 -26.42 -11.45
C ASP A 168 10.98 -26.15 -10.63
N VAL A 169 11.14 -26.00 -9.31
CA VAL A 169 10.09 -25.59 -8.39
C VAL A 169 10.37 -24.19 -7.87
N ILE A 170 9.38 -23.29 -7.93
CA ILE A 170 9.44 -21.97 -7.30
C ILE A 170 8.22 -21.76 -6.41
N TYR A 171 8.27 -20.74 -5.56
CA TYR A 171 7.15 -20.31 -4.74
C TYR A 171 6.79 -18.87 -5.06
N ILE A 172 5.49 -18.60 -5.13
CA ILE A 172 4.94 -17.23 -5.15
C ILE A 172 4.04 -17.04 -3.93
N ASP A 173 3.73 -15.79 -3.60
CA ASP A 173 2.76 -15.52 -2.55
C ASP A 173 1.34 -15.83 -3.01
N SER A 174 0.50 -16.37 -2.12
CA SER A 174 -0.88 -16.72 -2.45
C SER A 174 -1.72 -15.53 -2.90
N SER A 175 -1.39 -14.31 -2.45
CA SER A 175 -2.05 -13.08 -2.91
C SER A 175 -1.83 -12.78 -4.40
N ASP A 176 -0.81 -13.39 -5.00
CA ASP A 176 -0.44 -13.24 -6.41
C ASP A 176 -1.13 -14.24 -7.35
N PHE A 177 -1.95 -15.15 -6.82
CA PHE A 177 -2.79 -16.05 -7.60
C PHE A 177 -4.28 -15.90 -7.29
N ARG A 178 -5.13 -15.98 -8.32
CA ARG A 178 -6.59 -16.11 -8.16
C ARG A 178 -7.19 -17.03 -9.20
N MET A 179 -8.20 -17.81 -8.79
CA MET A 179 -8.94 -18.72 -9.67
C MET A 179 -9.70 -18.00 -10.78
N LYS A 180 -10.33 -16.86 -10.47
CA LYS A 180 -11.07 -16.05 -11.43
C LYS A 180 -10.28 -14.80 -11.77
N ASP A 181 -9.93 -14.65 -13.05
CA ASP A 181 -9.33 -13.41 -13.54
C ASP A 181 -10.36 -12.25 -13.52
N SER A 182 -9.86 -11.03 -13.43
CA SER A 182 -10.67 -9.83 -13.62
C SER A 182 -9.84 -8.74 -14.29
N SER A 183 -10.51 -7.80 -14.96
CA SER A 183 -9.85 -6.70 -15.67
C SER A 183 -8.95 -5.82 -14.79
N GLN A 184 -9.20 -5.81 -13.47
CA GLN A 184 -8.47 -5.03 -12.47
C GLN A 184 -7.40 -5.84 -11.73
N TYR A 185 -7.27 -7.13 -12.04
CA TYR A 185 -6.28 -8.00 -11.43
C TYR A 185 -5.09 -8.19 -12.38
N TYR A 186 -3.88 -7.98 -11.88
CA TYR A 186 -2.66 -8.11 -12.69
C TYR A 186 -1.79 -9.31 -12.30
N GLY A 187 -2.14 -10.04 -11.23
CA GLY A 187 -1.48 -11.28 -10.85
C GLY A 187 -1.83 -12.47 -11.74
N LEU A 188 -1.35 -13.64 -11.32
CA LEU A 188 -1.47 -14.92 -12.02
C LEU A 188 -2.90 -15.47 -11.91
N ALA A 189 -3.41 -15.99 -13.02
CA ALA A 189 -4.70 -16.69 -13.08
C ALA A 189 -4.57 -17.83 -14.11
N PRO A 190 -5.49 -18.81 -14.12
CA PRO A 190 -5.46 -19.88 -15.11
C PRO A 190 -5.41 -19.34 -16.54
N ASN A 191 -4.48 -19.85 -17.37
CA ASN A 191 -4.25 -19.44 -18.75
C ASN A 191 -3.86 -17.97 -18.96
N LYS A 192 -3.40 -17.28 -17.91
CA LYS A 192 -2.96 -15.88 -17.98
C LYS A 192 -1.47 -15.78 -17.75
N ALA A 193 -0.79 -15.09 -18.66
CA ALA A 193 0.64 -14.79 -18.55
C ALA A 193 0.91 -13.64 -17.56
N VAL A 194 1.92 -13.81 -16.73
CA VAL A 194 2.47 -12.77 -15.84
C VAL A 194 3.99 -12.76 -15.94
N GLY A 195 4.64 -11.62 -15.76
CA GLY A 195 6.10 -11.56 -15.78
C GLY A 195 6.67 -12.17 -14.50
N LEU A 196 7.79 -12.90 -14.60
CA LEU A 196 8.61 -13.20 -13.43
C LEU A 196 9.76 -12.21 -13.34
N LYS A 197 9.95 -11.66 -12.15
CA LYS A 197 11.03 -10.70 -11.92
C LYS A 197 12.39 -11.35 -12.14
N TYR A 198 13.35 -10.61 -12.69
CA TYR A 198 14.72 -11.02 -13.02
C TYR A 198 14.87 -12.06 -14.14
N HIS A 199 13.96 -13.04 -14.25
CA HIS A 199 13.98 -14.05 -15.31
C HIS A 199 13.79 -13.45 -16.73
N GLY A 200 13.01 -12.37 -16.85
CA GLY A 200 12.75 -11.69 -18.12
C GLY A 200 11.64 -12.31 -18.98
N GLY A 201 11.34 -13.61 -18.80
CA GLY A 201 10.20 -14.30 -19.42
C GLY A 201 8.85 -14.12 -18.69
N ASN A 202 7.80 -14.71 -19.26
CA ASN A 202 6.48 -14.82 -18.65
C ASN A 202 6.25 -16.20 -18.03
N LEU A 203 5.55 -16.26 -16.92
CA LEU A 203 4.98 -17.47 -16.35
C LEU A 203 3.51 -17.58 -16.76
N VAL A 204 3.11 -18.74 -17.27
CA VAL A 204 1.74 -19.04 -17.68
C VAL A 204 1.24 -20.23 -16.87
N CYS A 205 0.08 -20.09 -16.22
CA CYS A 205 -0.52 -21.15 -15.42
C CYS A 205 -1.35 -22.09 -16.31
N ASP A 206 -0.91 -23.34 -16.43
CA ASP A 206 -1.55 -24.36 -17.26
C ASP A 206 -2.54 -25.20 -16.46
N GLU A 207 -2.17 -25.59 -15.25
CA GLU A 207 -2.96 -26.47 -14.39
C GLU A 207 -2.95 -25.96 -12.94
N VAL A 208 -4.12 -26.03 -12.29
CA VAL A 208 -4.28 -25.70 -10.87
C VAL A 208 -4.63 -26.98 -10.13
N ILE A 209 -3.85 -27.29 -9.10
CA ILE A 209 -4.10 -28.42 -8.21
C ILE A 209 -4.60 -27.88 -6.88
N GLU A 210 -5.82 -28.29 -6.55
CA GLU A 210 -6.51 -27.95 -5.31
C GLU A 210 -6.59 -29.16 -4.37
N LYS A 211 -6.49 -28.89 -3.08
CA LYS A 211 -6.78 -29.84 -2.01
C LYS A 211 -7.70 -29.17 -1.00
N ASP A 212 -8.84 -29.80 -0.71
CA ASP A 212 -9.84 -29.29 0.25
C ASP A 212 -10.30 -27.84 -0.06
N GLY A 213 -10.40 -27.49 -1.35
CA GLY A 213 -10.79 -26.15 -1.81
C GLY A 213 -9.72 -25.07 -1.67
N LYS A 214 -8.48 -25.44 -1.30
CA LYS A 214 -7.31 -24.56 -1.29
C LYS A 214 -6.36 -24.92 -2.42
N VAL A 215 -5.89 -23.91 -3.14
CA VAL A 215 -4.84 -24.05 -4.15
C VAL A 215 -3.53 -24.43 -3.46
N THR A 216 -2.98 -25.59 -3.80
CA THR A 216 -1.74 -26.10 -3.19
C THR A 216 -0.56 -26.09 -4.13
N LEU A 217 -0.81 -26.32 -5.42
CA LEU A 217 0.24 -26.45 -6.43
C LEU A 217 -0.27 -25.91 -7.77
N LEU A 218 0.58 -25.18 -8.47
CA LEU A 218 0.34 -24.75 -9.85
C LEU A 218 1.36 -25.44 -10.75
N LYS A 219 0.90 -25.94 -11.90
CA LYS A 219 1.82 -26.29 -13.00
C LYS A 219 1.79 -25.17 -14.00
N CYS A 220 2.97 -24.64 -14.27
CA CYS A 220 3.14 -23.51 -15.16
C CYS A 220 4.25 -23.83 -16.15
N HIS A 221 4.25 -23.12 -17.28
CA HIS A 221 5.42 -23.07 -18.16
C HIS A 221 5.95 -21.64 -18.24
N LEU A 222 7.21 -21.54 -18.61
CA LEU A 222 7.86 -20.27 -18.94
C LEU A 222 7.77 -20.02 -20.45
N ASP A 223 7.30 -18.84 -20.81
CA ASP A 223 7.34 -18.31 -22.18
C ASP A 223 8.39 -17.21 -22.26
N SER A 224 9.56 -17.55 -22.81
CA SER A 224 10.68 -16.64 -23.06
C SER A 224 10.76 -16.19 -24.52
N SER A 225 9.76 -16.50 -25.36
CA SER A 225 9.78 -16.19 -26.79
C SER A 225 9.79 -14.68 -27.06
N GLU A 226 10.40 -14.24 -28.18
CA GLU A 226 10.48 -12.83 -28.55
C GLU A 226 9.10 -12.20 -28.86
N GLY A 227 8.11 -13.01 -29.22
CA GLY A 227 6.74 -12.59 -29.52
C GLY A 227 5.76 -12.66 -28.35
N ARG A 228 6.23 -13.01 -27.14
CA ARG A 228 5.37 -13.21 -25.97
C ARG A 228 4.56 -11.95 -25.63
N PRO A 229 3.35 -12.07 -25.08
CA PRO A 229 2.58 -10.93 -24.62
C PRO A 229 3.34 -10.11 -23.57
N LYS A 230 3.34 -8.78 -23.69
CA LYS A 230 3.96 -7.93 -22.66
C LYS A 230 3.21 -8.08 -21.34
N PRO A 231 3.87 -8.49 -20.25
CA PRO A 231 3.18 -8.70 -18.98
C PRO A 231 2.73 -7.37 -18.37
N LYS A 232 1.58 -7.39 -17.69
CA LYS A 232 1.06 -6.20 -16.98
C LYS A 232 1.77 -5.94 -15.65
N THR A 233 2.36 -6.97 -15.05
CA THR A 233 3.12 -6.88 -13.80
C THR A 233 4.17 -7.98 -13.75
N TYR A 234 5.10 -7.83 -12.81
CA TYR A 234 6.15 -8.81 -12.53
C TYR A 234 6.00 -9.30 -11.09
N LEU A 235 5.89 -10.61 -10.92
CA LEU A 235 5.81 -11.26 -9.61
C LEU A 235 7.22 -11.55 -9.09
N SER A 236 7.37 -11.37 -7.77
CA SER A 236 8.49 -11.93 -7.02
C SER A 236 8.27 -13.44 -6.86
N TRP A 237 9.37 -14.17 -6.77
CA TRP A 237 9.36 -15.62 -6.60
C TRP A 237 10.52 -16.03 -5.69
N VAL A 238 10.42 -17.20 -5.08
CA VAL A 238 11.49 -17.76 -4.23
C VAL A 238 11.80 -19.16 -4.75
N PRO A 239 13.09 -19.54 -4.93
CA PRO A 239 13.45 -20.87 -5.40
C PRO A 239 13.12 -21.97 -4.37
N LYS A 240 13.22 -23.23 -4.81
CA LYS A 240 12.90 -24.43 -4.02
C LYS A 240 13.70 -24.51 -2.72
N ASP A 241 14.94 -24.06 -2.76
CA ASP A 241 15.91 -24.03 -1.66
C ASP A 241 15.79 -22.79 -0.76
N GLY A 242 14.76 -21.98 -0.97
CA GLY A 242 14.38 -20.87 -0.10
C GLY A 242 14.26 -21.29 1.37
N ILE A 243 14.50 -20.34 2.27
CA ILE A 243 14.56 -20.59 3.72
C ILE A 243 13.18 -20.41 4.32
N ARG A 244 12.70 -21.44 5.00
CA ARG A 244 11.45 -21.39 5.75
C ARG A 244 11.61 -20.49 6.98
N CYS A 245 10.65 -19.60 7.21
CA CYS A 245 10.66 -18.66 8.31
C CYS A 245 9.25 -18.34 8.81
N GLU A 246 9.19 -17.75 10.01
CA GLU A 246 7.98 -17.13 10.55
C GLU A 246 8.02 -15.63 10.24
N VAL A 247 6.99 -15.11 9.58
CA VAL A 247 6.83 -13.68 9.34
C VAL A 247 5.65 -13.16 10.15
N ARG A 248 5.86 -12.11 10.94
CA ARG A 248 4.84 -11.45 11.76
C ARG A 248 4.48 -10.12 11.14
N VAL A 249 3.23 -10.00 10.70
CA VAL A 249 2.66 -8.82 10.07
C VAL A 249 1.86 -8.07 11.12
N TYR A 250 2.25 -6.82 11.39
CA TYR A 250 1.58 -5.97 12.37
C TYR A 250 0.71 -4.91 11.69
N ASP A 251 -0.42 -4.64 12.32
CA ASP A 251 -1.36 -3.55 12.01
C ASP A 251 -1.55 -2.67 13.27
N HIS A 252 -2.45 -1.70 13.21
CA HIS A 252 -2.86 -0.88 14.35
C HIS A 252 -3.36 -1.77 15.50
N LEU A 253 -2.93 -1.45 16.74
CA LEU A 253 -3.38 -2.18 17.93
C LEU A 253 -4.86 -1.93 18.24
N PHE A 254 -5.37 -0.77 17.84
CA PHE A 254 -6.76 -0.34 18.01
C PHE A 254 -7.41 -0.14 16.64
N THR A 255 -8.72 -0.37 16.56
CA THR A 255 -9.52 -0.15 15.34
C THR A 255 -9.96 1.30 15.18
N VAL A 256 -9.84 2.11 16.23
CA VAL A 256 -10.22 3.53 16.24
C VAL A 256 -9.01 4.46 16.39
N PRO A 257 -9.01 5.65 15.77
CA PRO A 257 -7.91 6.61 15.88
C PRO A 257 -7.64 7.09 17.31
N GLU A 258 -8.68 7.24 18.14
CA GLU A 258 -8.54 7.74 19.52
C GLU A 258 -9.28 6.82 20.49
N PRO A 259 -8.58 5.83 21.11
CA PRO A 259 -9.23 4.85 21.97
C PRO A 259 -9.88 5.44 23.22
N THR A 260 -11.16 5.10 23.46
CA THR A 260 -12.01 5.72 24.48
C THR A 260 -11.80 5.10 25.87
N ALA A 261 -12.74 5.32 26.81
CA ALA A 261 -12.72 4.65 28.10
C ALA A 261 -12.97 3.13 27.99
N GLN A 262 -13.67 2.70 26.93
CA GLN A 262 -14.01 1.30 26.62
C GLN A 262 -13.00 0.65 25.66
N TRP A 263 -11.75 1.11 25.70
CA TRP A 263 -10.68 0.70 24.77
C TRP A 263 -10.45 -0.80 24.62
N GLU A 264 -10.88 -1.62 25.60
CA GLU A 264 -10.73 -3.08 25.55
C GLU A 264 -11.55 -3.69 24.39
N ASP A 265 -12.73 -3.13 24.08
CA ASP A 265 -13.57 -3.55 22.95
C ASP A 265 -13.11 -2.97 21.61
N GLU A 266 -12.19 -2.00 21.64
CA GLU A 266 -11.64 -1.30 20.47
C GLU A 266 -10.32 -1.92 19.99
N LEU A 267 -9.86 -3.01 20.61
CA LEU A 267 -8.67 -3.73 20.21
C LEU A 267 -8.88 -4.37 18.82
N ASN A 268 -7.84 -4.29 17.99
CA ASN A 268 -7.84 -4.92 16.69
C ASN A 268 -7.44 -6.41 16.83
N PRO A 269 -8.38 -7.36 16.56
CA PRO A 269 -8.10 -8.79 16.69
C PRO A 269 -7.07 -9.27 15.65
N THR A 270 -6.92 -8.56 14.54
CA THR A 270 -5.93 -8.83 13.49
C THR A 270 -4.73 -7.88 13.55
N SER A 271 -4.47 -7.27 14.72
CA SER A 271 -3.29 -6.40 14.94
C SER A 271 -1.96 -7.12 14.76
N GLU A 272 -1.96 -8.45 14.83
CA GLU A 272 -0.83 -9.33 14.54
C GLU A 272 -1.33 -10.54 13.76
N VAL A 273 -0.78 -10.74 12.56
CA VAL A 273 -1.00 -11.93 11.73
C VAL A 273 0.34 -12.64 11.58
N VAL A 274 0.38 -13.93 11.93
CA VAL A 274 1.59 -14.75 11.87
C VAL A 274 1.51 -15.69 10.68
N HIS A 275 2.53 -15.64 9.83
CA HIS A 275 2.74 -16.53 8.70
C HIS A 275 3.88 -17.52 9.05
N PRO A 276 3.56 -18.71 9.58
CA PRO A 276 4.57 -19.62 10.14
C PRO A 276 5.37 -20.40 9.09
N SER A 277 4.91 -20.41 7.85
CA SER A 277 5.47 -21.21 6.75
C SER A 277 6.01 -20.36 5.60
N ALA A 278 6.25 -19.08 5.85
CA ALA A 278 6.80 -18.16 4.87
C ALA A 278 8.15 -18.66 4.35
N ILE A 279 8.52 -18.24 3.15
CA ILE A 279 9.79 -18.58 2.51
C ILE A 279 10.47 -17.30 2.07
N VAL A 280 11.75 -17.16 2.36
CA VAL A 280 12.58 -16.04 1.92
C VAL A 280 13.74 -16.54 1.07
N ASP A 281 14.29 -15.64 0.28
CA ASP A 281 15.44 -15.90 -0.58
C ASP A 281 16.64 -16.52 0.19
N PRO A 282 17.35 -17.51 -0.39
CA PRO A 282 18.51 -18.14 0.25
C PRO A 282 19.64 -17.17 0.66
N SER A 283 19.79 -16.05 -0.05
CA SER A 283 20.84 -15.05 0.22
C SER A 283 20.69 -14.35 1.59
N ILE A 284 19.59 -14.57 2.32
CA ILE A 284 19.43 -14.12 3.70
C ILE A 284 20.47 -14.76 4.64
N ARG A 285 20.99 -15.96 4.34
CA ARG A 285 22.00 -16.64 5.18
C ARG A 285 23.26 -15.82 5.39
N GLU A 286 23.58 -14.95 4.43
CA GLU A 286 24.79 -14.12 4.48
C GLU A 286 24.68 -12.99 5.51
N HIS A 287 23.48 -12.70 6.01
CA HIS A 287 23.22 -11.53 6.87
C HIS A 287 22.56 -11.87 8.21
N VAL A 288 22.10 -13.11 8.40
CA VAL A 288 21.35 -13.48 9.59
C VAL A 288 21.90 -14.76 10.19
N ASP A 289 22.47 -14.62 11.40
CA ASP A 289 22.84 -15.73 12.27
C ASP A 289 22.45 -15.39 13.72
N ALA A 290 21.91 -16.39 14.44
CA ALA A 290 21.43 -16.22 15.80
C ALA A 290 22.45 -15.61 16.76
N LYS A 291 23.76 -15.85 16.55
CA LYS A 291 24.81 -15.27 17.40
C LYS A 291 24.91 -13.75 17.29
N ASP A 292 24.44 -13.19 16.17
CA ASP A 292 24.51 -11.77 15.84
C ASP A 292 23.17 -11.04 16.05
N VAL A 293 22.11 -11.79 16.39
CA VAL A 293 20.77 -11.28 16.68
C VAL A 293 20.68 -10.95 18.16
N ASP A 294 20.54 -9.67 18.47
CA ASP A 294 20.26 -9.19 19.82
C ASP A 294 19.35 -7.94 19.80
N VAL A 295 18.81 -7.56 20.96
CA VAL A 295 17.91 -6.40 21.12
C VAL A 295 18.52 -5.10 20.58
N TRP A 296 19.85 -5.02 20.48
CA TRP A 296 20.58 -3.85 20.03
C TRP A 296 20.90 -3.83 18.54
N LYS A 297 21.19 -5.00 17.96
CA LYS A 297 21.71 -5.19 16.59
C LYS A 297 20.70 -5.75 15.59
N SER A 298 19.58 -6.33 16.04
CA SER A 298 18.55 -6.96 15.17
C SER A 298 17.73 -6.00 14.30
N ASN A 299 18.19 -4.77 14.09
CA ASN A 299 17.51 -3.76 13.28
C ASN A 299 17.95 -3.77 11.80
N ILE A 300 18.61 -4.84 11.32
CA ILE A 300 18.94 -4.95 9.90
C ILE A 300 17.62 -5.00 9.12
N GLY A 301 17.43 -4.00 8.26
CA GLY A 301 16.23 -3.83 7.44
C GLY A 301 16.33 -4.61 6.15
N PHE A 302 15.29 -5.37 5.84
CA PHE A 302 15.09 -6.02 4.56
C PHE A 302 13.82 -5.46 3.93
N GLN A 303 13.87 -5.14 2.64
CA GLN A 303 12.68 -4.88 1.85
C GLN A 303 12.27 -6.19 1.19
N PHE A 304 11.25 -6.85 1.73
CA PHE A 304 10.60 -7.94 1.00
C PHE A 304 9.82 -7.34 -0.16
N GLU A 305 10.23 -7.69 -1.36
CA GLU A 305 9.75 -7.04 -2.55
C GLU A 305 8.23 -7.15 -2.67
N ARG A 306 7.59 -6.03 -3.05
CA ARG A 306 6.12 -5.89 -3.17
C ARG A 306 5.35 -6.01 -1.85
N MET A 307 5.99 -6.33 -0.72
CA MET A 307 5.33 -6.58 0.56
C MET A 307 5.56 -5.45 1.56
N GLY A 308 6.80 -5.15 1.92
CA GLY A 308 7.09 -4.20 2.98
C GLY A 308 8.54 -4.21 3.43
N TYR A 309 8.79 -3.50 4.52
CA TYR A 309 10.07 -3.50 5.21
C TYR A 309 9.96 -4.38 6.47
N PHE A 310 10.97 -5.22 6.65
CA PHE A 310 11.03 -6.23 7.69
C PHE A 310 12.36 -6.16 8.43
N CYS A 311 12.38 -6.60 9.68
CA CYS A 311 13.60 -6.80 10.44
C CYS A 311 13.58 -8.20 11.07
N VAL A 312 14.77 -8.71 11.41
CA VAL A 312 14.90 -9.99 12.12
C VAL A 312 14.44 -9.79 13.57
N ASP A 313 13.59 -10.68 14.07
CA ASP A 313 13.16 -10.65 15.48
C ASP A 313 14.16 -11.38 16.38
N ILE A 314 14.25 -10.93 17.63
CA ILE A 314 15.10 -11.53 18.68
C ILE A 314 14.70 -12.96 19.06
N ASP A 315 13.51 -13.43 18.68
CA ASP A 315 13.10 -14.83 18.85
C ASP A 315 13.79 -15.78 17.82
N THR A 316 14.64 -15.24 16.93
CA THR A 316 15.39 -16.02 15.95
C THR A 316 16.45 -16.90 16.62
N THR A 317 16.47 -18.18 16.24
CA THR A 317 17.45 -19.20 16.65
C THR A 317 18.18 -19.82 15.46
N PHE A 318 18.02 -19.22 14.27
CA PHE A 318 18.57 -19.69 13.01
C PHE A 318 20.10 -19.61 12.94
N SER A 319 20.77 -20.68 12.51
CA SER A 319 22.22 -20.67 12.25
C SER A 319 22.50 -20.69 10.75
N ALA A 320 23.29 -19.72 10.27
CA ALA A 320 23.66 -19.62 8.86
C ALA A 320 24.54 -20.79 8.40
N GLN A 321 25.33 -21.38 9.30
CA GLN A 321 26.25 -22.48 8.99
C GLN A 321 25.51 -23.80 8.73
N THR A 322 24.51 -24.12 9.57
CA THR A 322 23.75 -25.37 9.46
C THR A 322 22.49 -25.22 8.64
N GLY A 323 21.96 -24.00 8.50
CA GLY A 323 20.65 -23.75 7.89
C GLY A 323 19.48 -24.21 8.76
N GLU A 324 19.73 -24.49 10.04
CA GLU A 324 18.74 -25.00 10.99
C GLU A 324 18.31 -23.93 12.01
N GLY A 325 17.21 -24.20 12.71
CA GLY A 325 16.63 -23.30 13.71
C GLY A 325 15.49 -22.46 13.17
N LYS A 326 14.90 -21.62 14.04
CA LYS A 326 13.75 -20.79 13.70
C LYS A 326 14.21 -19.41 13.24
N LEU A 327 13.92 -19.04 12.00
CA LEU A 327 14.10 -17.68 11.49
C LEU A 327 12.80 -16.89 11.64
N VAL A 328 12.85 -15.70 12.26
CA VAL A 328 11.67 -14.89 12.53
C VAL A 328 11.86 -13.47 12.01
N PHE A 329 10.90 -12.97 11.24
CA PHE A 329 10.87 -11.58 10.78
C PHE A 329 9.64 -10.84 11.30
N ASN A 330 9.81 -9.56 11.62
CA ASN A 330 8.75 -8.63 11.95
C ASN A 330 8.58 -7.63 10.81
N ARG A 331 7.34 -7.35 10.39
CA ARG A 331 7.06 -6.25 9.47
C ARG A 331 7.14 -4.91 10.22
N THR A 332 8.13 -4.09 9.86
CA THR A 332 8.25 -2.72 10.39
C THR A 332 7.10 -1.85 9.88
N VAL A 333 6.96 -1.79 8.56
CA VAL A 333 5.95 -0.99 7.84
C VAL A 333 5.71 -1.56 6.44
N SER A 334 4.49 -1.42 5.92
CA SER A 334 4.13 -1.77 4.53
C SER A 334 4.81 -0.81 3.52
N LEU A 335 4.89 -1.20 2.24
CA LEU A 335 5.49 -0.35 1.19
C LEU A 335 4.68 0.92 0.91
N LYS A 336 3.37 0.80 1.00
CA LYS A 336 2.41 1.87 0.78
C LYS A 336 1.45 1.91 1.95
N GLU A 337 0.86 3.07 2.14
CA GLU A 337 -0.19 3.22 3.14
C GLU A 337 -1.32 2.24 2.81
N GLU A 338 -1.64 1.41 3.79
CA GLU A 338 -2.77 0.48 3.69
C GLU A 338 -4.03 1.31 3.84
N VAL A 339 -4.54 1.82 2.72
CA VAL A 339 -5.87 2.40 2.69
C VAL A 339 -6.83 1.25 2.99
N PHE A 340 -7.62 1.35 4.06
CA PHE A 340 -8.69 0.40 4.35
C PHE A 340 -9.62 0.35 3.13
N LYS A 341 -9.38 -0.62 2.25
CA LYS A 341 -10.25 -0.89 1.13
C LYS A 341 -11.35 -1.76 1.69
N LYS A 342 -12.50 -1.14 1.98
CA LYS A 342 -13.74 -1.89 2.18
C LYS A 342 -13.83 -2.92 1.06
N GLU A 343 -13.90 -4.20 1.40
CA GLU A 343 -14.23 -5.22 0.42
C GLU A 343 -15.61 -4.89 -0.12
N LEU A 344 -15.65 -4.52 -1.40
CA LEU A 344 -16.89 -4.17 -2.09
C LEU A 344 -17.64 -5.48 -2.34
N SER A 345 -18.94 -5.50 -2.06
CA SER A 345 -19.77 -6.66 -2.40
C SER A 345 -19.81 -6.87 -3.92
N GLU A 346 -20.19 -8.08 -4.37
CA GLU A 346 -20.38 -8.36 -5.79
C GLU A 346 -21.35 -7.36 -6.44
N ASP A 347 -22.39 -6.94 -5.71
CA ASP A 347 -23.34 -5.91 -6.16
C ASP A 347 -22.69 -4.53 -6.32
N GLU A 348 -21.79 -4.14 -5.41
CA GLU A 348 -21.06 -2.87 -5.49
C GLU A 348 -20.07 -2.89 -6.67
N VAL A 349 -19.42 -4.02 -6.93
CA VAL A 349 -18.55 -4.21 -8.10
C VAL A 349 -19.35 -4.14 -9.40
N ALA A 350 -20.47 -4.85 -9.49
CA ALA A 350 -21.36 -4.82 -10.65
C ALA A 350 -21.92 -3.41 -10.90
N ALA A 351 -22.27 -2.67 -9.84
CA ALA A 351 -22.72 -1.29 -9.97
C ALA A 351 -21.62 -0.35 -10.50
N ILE A 352 -20.36 -0.55 -10.10
CA ILE A 352 -19.21 0.21 -10.63
C ILE A 352 -18.99 -0.12 -12.11
N GLU A 353 -19.05 -1.39 -12.50
CA GLU A 353 -18.91 -1.80 -13.90
C GLU A 353 -20.05 -1.26 -14.78
N ALA A 354 -21.29 -1.32 -14.29
CA ALA A 354 -22.43 -0.72 -14.97
C ALA A 354 -22.27 0.80 -15.15
N ARG A 355 -21.78 1.52 -14.13
CA ARG A 355 -21.47 2.96 -14.22
C ARG A 355 -20.37 3.23 -15.24
N LYS A 356 -19.29 2.42 -15.29
CA LYS A 356 -18.23 2.54 -16.29
C LYS A 356 -18.76 2.30 -17.71
N LEU A 357 -19.61 1.29 -17.88
CA LEU A 357 -20.23 0.99 -19.18
C LEU A 357 -21.15 2.14 -19.62
N GLN A 358 -21.94 2.70 -18.71
CA GLN A 358 -22.79 3.85 -18.99
C GLN A 358 -21.95 5.08 -19.35
N ALA A 359 -20.89 5.38 -18.59
CA ALA A 359 -19.98 6.48 -18.91
C ALA A 359 -19.31 6.31 -20.29
N LYS A 360 -18.96 5.08 -20.68
CA LYS A 360 -18.42 4.77 -22.01
C LYS A 360 -19.48 4.98 -23.11
N LYS A 361 -20.73 4.57 -22.87
CA LYS A 361 -21.85 4.80 -23.78
C LYS A 361 -22.16 6.29 -23.92
N ASP A 362 -22.17 7.04 -22.83
CA ASP A 362 -22.42 8.48 -22.81
C ASP A 362 -21.30 9.25 -23.54
N LEU A 363 -20.04 8.82 -23.38
CA LEU A 363 -18.91 9.38 -24.10
C LEU A 363 -19.03 9.12 -25.61
N ALA A 364 -19.33 7.89 -26.02
CA ALA A 364 -19.55 7.54 -27.42
C ALA A 364 -20.72 8.33 -28.04
N ALA A 365 -21.85 8.44 -27.32
CA ALA A 365 -23.00 9.23 -27.76
C ALA A 365 -22.65 10.73 -27.91
N LYS A 366 -21.83 11.25 -26.99
CA LYS A 366 -21.32 12.63 -27.07
C LYS A 366 -20.39 12.81 -28.26
N GLU A 367 -19.52 11.86 -28.58
CA GLU A 367 -18.66 11.91 -29.76
C GLU A 367 -19.46 11.91 -31.06
N VAL A 368 -20.43 11.00 -31.21
CA VAL A 368 -21.35 10.97 -32.35
C VAL A 368 -22.09 12.31 -32.49
N ARG A 369 -22.60 12.85 -31.37
CA ARG A 369 -23.25 14.17 -31.36
C ARG A 369 -22.32 15.28 -31.85
N MET A 370 -21.05 15.29 -31.44
CA MET A 370 -20.08 16.31 -31.86
C MET A 370 -19.69 16.20 -33.35
N GLN A 371 -19.97 15.09 -34.03
CA GLN A 371 -19.73 14.94 -35.47
C GLN A 371 -20.86 15.55 -36.32
N ILE A 372 -22.06 15.75 -35.75
CA ILE A 372 -23.20 16.35 -36.44
C ILE A 372 -22.95 17.84 -36.73
N ALA A 373 -23.17 18.25 -37.97
CA ALA A 373 -23.09 19.65 -38.39
C ALA A 373 -24.12 20.50 -37.61
N PRO A 374 -23.77 21.71 -37.14
CA PRO A 374 -24.69 22.55 -36.36
C PRO A 374 -26.04 22.79 -37.03
N GLU A 375 -26.09 22.84 -38.36
CA GLU A 375 -27.28 23.04 -39.18
C GLU A 375 -28.23 21.83 -39.14
N ASN A 376 -27.69 20.64 -38.89
CA ASN A 376 -28.42 19.38 -38.86
C ASN A 376 -28.65 18.84 -37.44
N LEU A 377 -28.22 19.57 -36.40
CA LEU A 377 -28.33 19.16 -35.00
C LEU A 377 -29.74 18.67 -34.63
N PHE A 378 -30.77 19.41 -35.01
CA PHE A 378 -32.17 19.09 -34.66
C PHE A 378 -32.83 18.07 -35.61
N LYS A 379 -32.14 17.67 -36.67
CA LYS A 379 -32.60 16.67 -37.65
C LYS A 379 -31.97 15.30 -37.40
N GLU A 380 -30.68 15.27 -37.07
CA GLU A 380 -29.88 14.04 -37.03
C GLU A 380 -29.56 13.56 -35.60
N ALA A 381 -29.57 14.44 -34.59
CA ALA A 381 -29.29 13.98 -33.23
C ALA A 381 -30.45 13.14 -32.69
N GLU A 382 -30.13 11.98 -32.13
CA GLU A 382 -31.12 10.97 -31.72
C GLU A 382 -32.18 11.52 -30.73
N GLU A 383 -31.82 12.48 -29.89
CA GLU A 383 -32.73 13.12 -28.94
C GLU A 383 -33.78 14.05 -29.55
N TYR A 384 -33.61 14.49 -30.81
CA TYR A 384 -34.54 15.37 -31.53
C TYR A 384 -35.28 14.65 -32.67
N LYS A 385 -34.95 13.39 -32.91
CA LYS A 385 -35.56 12.55 -33.93
C LYS A 385 -37.08 12.48 -33.72
N GLY A 386 -37.84 12.88 -34.74
CA GLY A 386 -39.31 12.86 -34.71
C GLY A 386 -39.97 13.96 -33.88
N LYS A 387 -39.23 14.91 -33.30
CA LYS A 387 -39.81 15.99 -32.47
C LYS A 387 -40.27 17.22 -33.25
N TYR A 388 -39.84 17.38 -34.49
CA TYR A 388 -40.07 18.58 -35.29
C TYR A 388 -40.32 18.23 -36.74
N SER A 389 -41.29 18.90 -37.36
CA SER A 389 -41.73 18.62 -38.73
C SER A 389 -41.16 19.61 -39.77
N LYS A 390 -40.88 20.86 -39.38
CA LYS A 390 -40.34 21.90 -40.27
C LYS A 390 -39.18 22.66 -39.63
N PHE A 391 -38.25 23.10 -40.47
CA PHE A 391 -37.00 23.74 -40.07
C PHE A 391 -36.74 24.98 -40.93
N ASN A 392 -36.10 25.99 -40.35
CA ASN A 392 -35.64 27.16 -41.09
C ASN A 392 -34.48 26.77 -42.02
N GLU A 393 -34.58 27.09 -43.31
CA GLU A 393 -33.60 26.68 -44.33
C GLU A 393 -32.20 27.29 -44.14
N LYS A 394 -32.10 28.48 -43.52
CA LYS A 394 -30.82 29.16 -43.30
C LYS A 394 -30.18 28.78 -41.97
N THR A 395 -30.97 28.54 -40.94
CA THR A 395 -30.46 28.32 -39.57
C THR A 395 -30.59 26.88 -39.10
N GLY A 396 -31.36 26.02 -39.77
CA GLY A 396 -31.59 24.64 -39.35
C GLY A 396 -32.40 24.50 -38.06
N VAL A 397 -32.90 25.61 -37.50
CA VAL A 397 -33.69 25.62 -36.26
C VAL A 397 -35.14 25.21 -36.55
N PRO A 398 -35.75 24.33 -35.73
CA PRO A 398 -37.15 23.96 -35.86
C PRO A 398 -38.09 25.17 -35.80
N THR A 399 -39.11 25.16 -36.67
CA THR A 399 -40.19 26.16 -36.68
C THR A 399 -41.53 25.57 -36.29
N HIS A 400 -41.72 24.26 -36.43
CA HIS A 400 -42.95 23.55 -36.10
C HIS A 400 -42.65 22.29 -35.27
N ASP A 401 -43.55 21.92 -34.38
CA ASP A 401 -43.49 20.66 -33.62
C ASP A 401 -43.79 19.43 -34.49
N ALA A 402 -43.89 18.25 -33.87
CA ALA A 402 -44.10 16.99 -34.56
C ALA A 402 -45.50 16.92 -35.22
N GLU A 403 -46.49 17.56 -34.61
CA GLU A 403 -47.88 17.63 -35.06
C GLU A 403 -48.11 18.71 -36.12
N GLY A 404 -47.10 19.55 -36.38
CA GLY A 404 -47.13 20.57 -37.43
C GLY A 404 -47.71 21.91 -36.97
N ALA A 405 -47.78 22.18 -35.67
CA ALA A 405 -48.10 23.49 -35.13
C ALA A 405 -46.86 24.38 -35.01
N GLU A 406 -47.03 25.69 -35.22
CA GLU A 406 -45.93 26.65 -35.14
C GLU A 406 -45.40 26.80 -33.71
N LEU A 407 -44.08 26.72 -33.57
CA LEU A 407 -43.41 26.94 -32.28
C LEU A 407 -43.46 28.42 -31.89
N THR A 408 -43.66 28.67 -30.59
CA THR A 408 -43.62 30.03 -30.07
C THR A 408 -42.24 30.68 -30.25
N LYS A 409 -42.20 32.01 -30.35
CA LYS A 409 -40.93 32.78 -30.43
C LYS A 409 -39.97 32.47 -29.27
N SER A 410 -40.51 32.19 -28.08
CA SER A 410 -39.72 31.79 -26.90
C SER A 410 -39.08 30.41 -27.08
N ALA A 411 -39.83 29.42 -27.60
CA ALA A 411 -39.32 28.08 -27.88
C ALA A 411 -38.23 28.08 -28.96
N MET A 412 -38.43 28.82 -30.05
CA MET A 412 -37.42 28.99 -31.10
C MET A 412 -36.13 29.65 -30.57
N LYS A 413 -36.25 30.66 -29.69
CA LYS A 413 -35.10 31.31 -29.05
C LYS A 413 -34.31 30.35 -28.14
N LYS A 414 -35.00 29.42 -27.47
CA LYS A 414 -34.37 28.37 -26.65
C LYS A 414 -33.60 27.37 -27.51
N LEU A 415 -34.17 26.96 -28.64
CA LEU A 415 -33.50 26.07 -29.60
C LEU A 415 -32.28 26.74 -30.25
N GLU A 416 -32.36 28.01 -30.61
CA GLU A 416 -31.20 28.76 -31.09
C GLU A 416 -30.08 28.80 -30.04
N LYS A 417 -30.41 29.03 -28.76
CA LYS A 417 -29.43 28.99 -27.67
C LYS A 417 -28.76 27.61 -27.53
N GLU A 418 -29.51 26.52 -27.72
CA GLU A 418 -28.97 25.16 -27.67
C GLU A 418 -28.06 24.86 -28.86
N LYS A 419 -28.40 25.36 -30.06
CA LYS A 419 -27.52 25.31 -31.24
C LYS A 419 -26.20 26.04 -30.98
N GLN A 420 -26.26 27.26 -30.46
CA GLN A 420 -25.06 28.05 -30.14
C GLN A 420 -24.18 27.36 -29.09
N LYS A 421 -24.78 26.67 -28.13
CA LYS A 421 -24.05 25.86 -27.15
C LYS A 421 -23.36 24.66 -27.81
N HIS A 422 -24.03 23.97 -28.73
CA HIS A 422 -23.45 22.88 -29.52
C HIS A 422 -22.26 23.34 -30.35
N ILE A 423 -22.35 24.47 -31.04
CA ILE A 423 -21.25 25.07 -31.82
C ILE A 423 -20.01 25.29 -30.93
N LYS A 424 -20.19 25.90 -29.75
CA LYS A 424 -19.07 26.14 -28.82
C LYS A 424 -18.43 24.83 -28.34
N LEU A 425 -19.24 23.81 -28.05
CA LEU A 425 -18.75 22.51 -27.60
C LEU A 425 -18.02 21.76 -28.72
N GLN A 426 -18.54 21.79 -29.95
CA GLN A 426 -17.91 21.18 -31.12
C GLN A 426 -16.57 21.83 -31.46
N MET A 427 -16.47 23.17 -31.39
CA MET A 427 -15.19 23.87 -31.55
C MET A 427 -14.15 23.44 -30.51
N LYS A 428 -14.56 23.33 -29.24
CA LYS A 428 -13.67 22.88 -28.16
C LYS A 428 -13.24 21.42 -28.35
N TRP A 429 -14.14 20.55 -28.79
CA TRP A 429 -13.85 19.14 -29.07
C TRP A 429 -12.86 19.00 -30.23
N LYS A 430 -13.05 19.71 -31.36
CA LYS A 430 -12.11 19.72 -32.50
C LYS A 430 -10.71 20.20 -32.09
N LYS A 431 -10.63 21.23 -31.24
CA LYS A 431 -9.35 21.74 -30.72
C LYS A 431 -8.58 20.72 -29.86
N ASN A 432 -9.29 19.85 -29.16
CA ASN A 432 -8.70 18.81 -28.32
C ASN A 432 -8.29 17.54 -29.09
N GLN A 433 -8.84 17.30 -30.29
CA GLN A 433 -8.44 16.18 -31.17
C GLN A 433 -7.18 16.48 -31.99
N ASN A 434 -6.87 17.77 -32.21
CA ASN A 434 -5.68 18.23 -32.93
C ASN A 434 -4.46 18.49 -32.03
N LYS A 435 -4.55 18.17 -30.73
CA LYS A 435 -3.46 18.21 -29.75
C LYS A 435 -3.16 16.79 -29.32
#